data_AF-A0A5C1BA58-F1
#
_entry.id   AF-A0A5C1BA58-F1
#
_cell.length_a   1.000
_cell.length_b   1.000
_cell.length_c   1.000
_cell.angle_alpha   90.00
_cell.angle_beta   90.00
_cell.angle_gamma   90.00
#
_symmetry.space_group_name_H-M   'P 1'
#
loop_
_entity.id
_entity.type
_entity.pdbx_description
1 polymer ?
#
loop_
_entity_poly.entity_id
_entity_poly.type
_entity_poly.pdbx_seq_one_letter_code
_entity_poly.pdbx_strand_id
1 'polypeptide(L)'
;MHRDVSAVLERVRSLETDDIYEADRRALFHAYIACLSLPDLCLAIAQTLDASVRVRLAMRRRLLRLLGPGLDDYSPVVGLVEGTAGSSDRDLNLRRAADALHSAVFQYLPINAQQMLLERWIHRGGRGAMARWLKAVKEIESLFDATTALGYWRDTSDFRAAKALAYQAEPEFLRAVMPELAAACEEGWIIGRAISRCGGTTTEVWDAVRQSHPATYLYLCAKLARPVGDAEALELVHRCGSGVIHGDRGLAIWSIGQMGKADVLDRIVDGYEVLHRRDTEHWRRLVGQ
;
A
#
# COMPACT_ATOMS: atom_id res chain seq x y z
N MET A 1 -12.31 14.45 -38.38
CA MET A 1 -13.77 14.22 -38.38
C MET A 1 -14.12 13.63 -37.03
N HIS A 2 -14.64 14.43 -36.09
CA HIS A 2 -15.06 13.92 -34.78
C HIS A 2 -16.23 12.96 -35.00
N ARG A 3 -16.09 11.72 -34.52
CA ARG A 3 -17.21 10.77 -34.51
C ARG A 3 -18.16 11.21 -33.40
N ASP A 4 -19.47 11.10 -33.65
CA ASP A 4 -20.45 11.29 -32.58
C ASP A 4 -20.22 10.23 -31.49
N VAL A 5 -19.69 10.67 -30.36
CA VAL A 5 -19.36 9.81 -29.21
C VAL A 5 -20.62 9.12 -28.69
N SER A 6 -21.76 9.80 -28.73
CA SER A 6 -23.05 9.26 -28.26
C SER A 6 -23.45 8.03 -29.07
N ALA A 7 -23.38 8.12 -30.40
CA ALA A 7 -23.68 7.01 -31.29
C ALA A 7 -22.73 5.81 -31.11
N VAL A 8 -21.45 6.05 -30.79
CA VAL A 8 -20.51 4.97 -30.46
C VAL A 8 -20.86 4.33 -29.11
N LEU A 9 -21.21 5.13 -28.10
CA LEU A 9 -21.61 4.63 -26.79
C LEU A 9 -22.88 3.78 -26.83
N GLU A 10 -23.86 4.16 -27.64
CA GLU A 10 -25.07 3.36 -27.87
C GLU A 10 -24.73 1.97 -28.42
N ARG A 11 -23.82 1.90 -29.40
CA ARG A 11 -23.34 0.62 -29.96
C ARG A 11 -22.55 -0.19 -28.95
N VAL A 12 -21.73 0.45 -28.11
CA VAL A 12 -21.00 -0.22 -27.04
C VAL A 12 -21.96 -0.83 -26.02
N ARG A 13 -23.01 -0.10 -25.63
CA ARG A 13 -24.04 -0.58 -24.69
C ARG A 13 -24.85 -1.73 -25.27
N SER A 14 -25.24 -1.68 -26.54
CA SER A 14 -26.01 -2.77 -27.17
C SER A 14 -25.20 -4.07 -27.36
N LEU A 15 -23.87 -3.97 -27.37
CA LEU A 15 -22.95 -5.11 -27.49
C LEU A 15 -22.47 -5.66 -26.13
N GLU A 16 -22.95 -5.10 -25.03
CA GLU A 16 -22.69 -5.64 -23.71
C GLU A 16 -23.37 -7.01 -23.54
N THR A 17 -22.59 -8.04 -23.21
CA THR A 17 -23.08 -9.42 -23.06
C THR A 17 -22.15 -10.24 -22.18
N ASP A 18 -22.68 -10.89 -21.14
CA ASP A 18 -21.89 -11.78 -20.27
C ASP A 18 -21.69 -13.19 -20.84
N ASP A 19 -22.23 -13.45 -22.03
CA ASP A 19 -22.09 -14.73 -22.69
C ASP A 19 -20.69 -14.92 -23.27
N ILE A 20 -19.99 -15.97 -22.82
CA ILE A 20 -18.66 -16.38 -23.29
C ILE A 20 -18.70 -17.00 -24.69
N TYR A 21 -19.87 -17.39 -25.19
CA TYR A 21 -20.05 -17.97 -26.52
C TYR A 21 -20.29 -16.92 -27.63
N GLU A 22 -20.65 -15.69 -27.27
CA GLU A 22 -20.84 -14.58 -28.23
C GLU A 22 -19.51 -13.88 -28.60
N ALA A 23 -18.57 -14.62 -29.20
CA ALA A 23 -17.22 -14.12 -29.51
C ALA A 23 -17.22 -12.85 -30.39
N ASP A 24 -18.05 -12.82 -31.44
CA ASP A 24 -18.12 -11.68 -32.37
C ASP A 24 -18.63 -10.40 -31.69
N ARG A 25 -19.63 -10.51 -30.81
CA ARG A 25 -20.15 -9.36 -30.05
C ARG A 25 -19.09 -8.78 -29.12
N ARG A 26 -18.30 -9.64 -28.46
CA ARG A 26 -17.17 -9.18 -27.62
C ARG A 26 -16.08 -8.50 -28.45
N ALA A 27 -15.75 -9.05 -29.62
CA ALA A 27 -14.77 -8.47 -30.52
C ALA A 27 -15.25 -7.09 -31.01
N LEU A 28 -16.50 -6.98 -31.45
CA LEU A 28 -17.12 -5.72 -31.88
C LEU A 28 -17.16 -4.69 -30.75
N PHE A 29 -17.54 -5.09 -29.53
CA PHE A 29 -17.52 -4.24 -28.35
C PHE A 29 -16.15 -3.58 -28.14
N HIS A 30 -15.07 -4.36 -28.19
CA HIS A 30 -13.72 -3.83 -28.05
C HIS A 30 -13.26 -3.03 -29.29
N ALA A 31 -13.70 -3.40 -30.49
CA ALA A 31 -13.37 -2.69 -31.73
C ALA A 31 -13.99 -1.28 -31.77
N TYR A 32 -15.25 -1.12 -31.33
CA TYR A 32 -15.88 0.20 -31.22
C TYR A 32 -15.14 1.12 -30.23
N ILE A 33 -14.75 0.58 -29.07
CA ILE A 33 -13.92 1.32 -28.11
C ILE A 33 -12.55 1.68 -28.71
N ALA A 34 -11.94 0.77 -29.47
CA ALA A 34 -10.63 1.01 -30.09
C ALA A 34 -10.65 2.13 -31.14
N CYS A 35 -11.81 2.37 -31.77
CA CYS A 35 -12.04 3.42 -32.75
C CYS A 35 -12.11 4.84 -32.17
N LEU A 36 -12.23 5.00 -30.85
CA LEU A 36 -12.26 6.31 -30.21
C LEU A 36 -10.86 6.93 -30.22
N SER A 37 -10.77 8.19 -30.64
CA SER A 37 -9.58 9.02 -30.44
C SER A 37 -9.37 9.27 -28.95
N LEU A 38 -8.18 9.74 -28.52
CA LEU A 38 -7.95 10.01 -27.10
C LEU A 38 -8.95 11.04 -26.51
N PRO A 39 -9.22 12.19 -27.15
CA PRO A 39 -10.25 13.12 -26.68
C PRO A 39 -11.65 12.50 -26.63
N ASP A 40 -12.05 11.77 -27.68
CA ASP A 40 -13.37 11.13 -27.74
C ASP A 40 -13.52 10.02 -26.68
N LEU A 41 -12.44 9.29 -26.39
CA LEU A 41 -12.39 8.27 -25.34
C LEU A 41 -12.50 8.90 -23.94
N CYS A 42 -11.84 10.04 -23.72
CA CYS A 42 -11.95 10.79 -22.48
C CYS A 42 -13.40 11.26 -22.27
N LEU A 43 -14.03 11.83 -23.29
CA LEU A 43 -15.44 12.19 -23.24
C LEU A 43 -16.34 10.98 -22.97
N ALA A 44 -16.10 9.86 -23.66
CA ALA A 44 -16.84 8.62 -23.49
C ALA A 44 -16.75 8.07 -22.05
N ILE A 45 -15.57 8.11 -21.44
CA ILE A 45 -15.36 7.68 -20.05
C ILE A 45 -16.14 8.57 -19.08
N ALA A 46 -16.11 9.89 -19.27
CA ALA A 46 -16.85 10.82 -18.42
C ALA A 46 -18.37 10.56 -18.46
N GLN A 47 -18.91 10.24 -19.64
CA GLN A 47 -20.33 9.93 -19.85
C GLN A 47 -20.75 8.50 -19.42
N THR A 48 -19.82 7.67 -18.97
CA THR A 48 -20.08 6.26 -18.62
C THR A 48 -19.56 5.86 -17.24
N LEU A 49 -19.38 6.83 -16.33
CA LEU A 49 -18.94 6.55 -14.95
C LEU A 49 -19.93 5.72 -14.14
N ASP A 50 -21.22 5.82 -14.47
CA ASP A 50 -22.34 5.07 -13.88
C ASP A 50 -22.63 3.75 -14.61
N ALA A 51 -22.00 3.52 -15.76
CA ALA A 51 -22.16 2.30 -16.54
C ALA A 51 -21.61 1.06 -15.80
N SER A 52 -21.89 -0.11 -16.37
CA SER A 52 -21.43 -1.39 -15.84
C SER A 52 -19.90 -1.43 -15.62
N VAL A 53 -19.46 -2.29 -14.72
CA VAL A 53 -18.02 -2.51 -14.47
C VAL A 53 -17.30 -2.89 -15.76
N ARG A 54 -17.93 -3.68 -16.63
CA ARG A 54 -17.35 -4.15 -17.89
C ARG A 54 -17.04 -3.01 -18.85
N VAL A 55 -18.00 -2.11 -19.08
CA VAL A 55 -17.81 -0.93 -19.94
C VAL A 55 -16.68 -0.07 -19.38
N ARG A 56 -16.73 0.24 -18.07
CA ARG A 56 -15.72 1.09 -17.42
C ARG A 56 -14.32 0.48 -17.49
N LEU A 57 -14.19 -0.83 -17.26
CA LEU A 57 -12.90 -1.52 -17.35
C LEU A 57 -12.36 -1.54 -18.78
N ALA A 58 -13.21 -1.78 -19.78
CA ALA A 58 -12.80 -1.81 -21.19
C ALA A 58 -12.29 -0.45 -21.67
N MET A 59 -13.03 0.63 -21.37
CA MET A 59 -12.63 1.99 -21.69
C MET A 59 -11.32 2.38 -20.98
N ARG A 60 -11.21 2.08 -19.67
CA ARG A 60 -9.99 2.35 -18.90
C ARG A 60 -8.79 1.59 -19.46
N ARG A 61 -8.92 0.31 -19.81
CA ARG A 61 -7.84 -0.48 -20.43
C ARG A 61 -7.43 0.11 -21.77
N ARG A 62 -8.37 0.62 -22.57
CA ARG A 62 -8.03 1.32 -23.82
C ARG A 62 -7.27 2.61 -23.52
N LEU A 63 -7.74 3.41 -22.56
CA LEU A 63 -7.08 4.66 -22.16
C LEU A 63 -5.63 4.41 -21.75
N LEU A 64 -5.39 3.46 -20.83
CA LEU A 64 -4.04 3.13 -20.36
C LEU A 64 -3.10 2.66 -21.49
N ARG A 65 -3.62 1.99 -22.53
CA ARG A 65 -2.83 1.62 -23.71
C ARG A 65 -2.43 2.83 -24.57
N LEU A 66 -3.25 3.90 -24.57
CA LEU A 66 -2.96 5.12 -25.31
C LEU A 66 -1.99 6.05 -24.55
N LEU A 67 -1.97 5.97 -23.21
CA LEU A 67 -1.08 6.74 -22.34
C LEU A 67 0.38 6.21 -22.30
N GLY A 68 0.75 5.31 -23.21
CA GLY A 68 2.08 4.73 -23.28
C GLY A 68 3.20 5.75 -23.61
N PRO A 69 4.48 5.32 -23.57
CA PRO A 69 5.60 6.19 -23.91
C PRO A 69 5.44 6.73 -25.34
N GLY A 70 5.44 8.06 -25.49
CA GLY A 70 5.28 8.75 -26.78
C GLY A 70 3.98 9.56 -26.93
N LEU A 71 3.16 9.71 -25.88
CA LEU A 71 2.07 10.68 -25.90
C LEU A 71 2.58 12.09 -25.58
N ASP A 72 2.39 13.01 -26.52
CA ASP A 72 2.85 14.40 -26.39
C ASP A 72 1.84 15.33 -25.70
N ASP A 73 0.54 15.01 -25.75
CA ASP A 73 -0.53 15.84 -25.19
C ASP A 73 -1.42 15.06 -24.20
N TYR A 74 -1.28 15.40 -22.93
CA TYR A 74 -2.09 14.87 -21.83
C TYR A 74 -3.32 15.73 -21.50
N SER A 75 -3.54 16.85 -22.18
CA SER A 75 -4.64 17.79 -21.91
C SER A 75 -6.03 17.13 -21.90
N PRO A 76 -6.37 16.19 -22.82
CA PRO A 76 -7.65 15.49 -22.75
C PRO A 76 -7.83 14.66 -21.47
N VAL A 77 -6.74 14.11 -20.95
CA VAL A 77 -6.73 13.26 -19.74
C VAL A 77 -6.85 14.12 -18.50
N VAL A 78 -6.21 15.28 -18.48
CA VAL A 78 -6.38 16.29 -17.43
C VAL A 78 -7.84 16.74 -17.36
N GLY A 79 -8.43 17.13 -18.50
CA GLY A 79 -9.84 17.50 -18.57
C GLY A 79 -10.80 16.39 -18.13
N LEU A 80 -10.48 15.13 -18.47
CA LEU A 80 -11.21 13.97 -17.96
C LEU A 80 -11.15 13.89 -16.43
N VAL A 81 -9.96 14.03 -15.84
CA VAL A 81 -9.78 13.95 -14.39
C VAL A 81 -10.53 15.07 -13.69
N GLU A 82 -10.41 16.31 -14.15
CA GLU A 82 -11.10 17.48 -13.58
C GLU A 82 -12.63 17.34 -13.68
N GLY A 83 -13.14 16.96 -14.85
CA GLY A 83 -14.59 16.79 -15.05
C GLY A 83 -15.19 15.67 -14.21
N THR A 84 -14.48 14.53 -14.13
CA THR A 84 -14.92 13.38 -13.31
C THR A 84 -14.69 13.61 -11.82
N ALA A 85 -13.75 14.50 -11.46
CA ALA A 85 -13.61 14.99 -10.10
C ALA A 85 -14.86 15.80 -9.71
N GLY A 86 -15.18 16.87 -10.42
CA GLY A 86 -16.38 17.67 -10.12
C GLY A 86 -17.67 16.84 -10.05
N SER A 87 -17.81 15.85 -10.95
CA SER A 87 -18.97 14.94 -10.96
C SER A 87 -19.06 14.06 -9.71
N SER A 88 -17.95 13.48 -9.27
CA SER A 88 -17.92 12.59 -8.10
C SER A 88 -17.97 13.31 -6.75
N ASP A 89 -17.69 14.61 -6.71
CA ASP A 89 -17.94 15.41 -5.50
C ASP A 89 -19.44 15.68 -5.32
N ARG A 90 -20.18 15.86 -6.42
CA ARG A 90 -21.63 16.06 -6.44
C ARG A 90 -22.42 14.76 -6.26
N ASP A 91 -21.92 13.64 -6.77
CA ASP A 91 -22.59 12.33 -6.68
C ASP A 91 -21.70 11.26 -6.02
N LEU A 92 -22.14 10.80 -4.85
CA LEU A 92 -21.49 9.76 -4.05
C LEU A 92 -21.37 8.43 -4.80
N ASN A 93 -22.32 8.11 -5.68
CA ASN A 93 -22.37 6.84 -6.40
C ASN A 93 -21.23 6.75 -7.43
N LEU A 94 -20.83 7.89 -7.99
CA LEU A 94 -19.74 7.97 -8.98
C LEU A 94 -18.35 7.93 -8.34
N ARG A 95 -18.23 8.19 -7.02
CA ARG A 95 -16.93 8.31 -6.33
C ARG A 95 -16.04 7.11 -6.54
N ARG A 96 -16.56 5.89 -6.33
CA ARG A 96 -15.75 4.68 -6.47
C ARG A 96 -15.24 4.50 -7.90
N ALA A 97 -16.05 4.83 -8.89
CA ALA A 97 -15.68 4.74 -10.31
C ALA A 97 -14.63 5.80 -10.68
N ALA A 98 -14.87 7.05 -10.31
CA ALA A 98 -13.94 8.16 -10.53
C ALA A 98 -12.59 7.92 -9.84
N ASP A 99 -12.59 7.53 -8.57
CA ASP A 99 -11.34 7.28 -7.83
C ASP A 99 -10.55 6.09 -8.38
N ALA A 100 -11.23 5.08 -8.93
CA ALA A 100 -10.58 3.96 -9.60
C ALA A 100 -10.02 4.33 -10.99
N LEU A 101 -10.59 5.35 -11.64
CA LEU A 101 -10.05 5.95 -12.86
C LEU A 101 -8.84 6.82 -12.52
N HIS A 102 -9.00 7.77 -11.60
CA HIS A 102 -7.96 8.70 -11.14
C HIS A 102 -6.71 7.97 -10.67
N SER A 103 -6.88 6.95 -9.81
CA SER A 103 -5.75 6.13 -9.36
C SER A 103 -5.07 5.33 -10.48
N ALA A 104 -5.76 5.02 -11.58
CA ALA A 104 -5.18 4.30 -12.71
C ALA A 104 -4.39 5.22 -13.65
N VAL A 105 -4.82 6.47 -13.82
CA VAL A 105 -4.16 7.43 -14.70
C VAL A 105 -3.13 8.32 -14.00
N PHE A 106 -3.07 8.28 -12.66
CA PHE A 106 -2.28 9.19 -11.83
C PHE A 106 -0.84 9.41 -12.30
N GLN A 107 -0.09 8.34 -12.57
CA GLN A 107 1.32 8.42 -12.97
C GLN A 107 1.56 9.13 -14.31
N TYR A 108 0.52 9.27 -15.15
CA TYR A 108 0.60 9.91 -16.46
C TYR A 108 0.23 11.39 -16.42
N LEU A 109 -0.30 11.88 -15.29
CA LEU A 109 -0.76 13.25 -15.18
C LEU A 109 0.41 14.21 -14.96
N PRO A 110 0.29 15.47 -15.43
CA PRO A 110 1.22 16.52 -15.03
C PRO A 110 1.11 16.80 -13.53
N ILE A 111 2.19 17.36 -12.97
CA ILE A 111 2.35 17.56 -11.52
C ILE A 111 1.17 18.30 -10.85
N ASN A 112 0.63 19.32 -11.51
CA ASN A 112 -0.49 20.10 -10.97
C ASN A 112 -1.76 19.24 -10.79
N ALA A 113 -2.06 18.36 -11.76
CA ALA A 113 -3.21 17.47 -11.69
C ALA A 113 -2.99 16.32 -10.69
N GLN A 114 -1.73 15.87 -10.52
CA GLN A 114 -1.36 14.94 -9.46
C GLN A 114 -1.59 15.55 -8.08
N GLN A 115 -1.10 16.77 -7.84
CA GLN A 115 -1.27 17.50 -6.58
C GLN A 115 -2.75 17.69 -6.24
N MET A 116 -3.56 18.16 -7.20
CA MET A 116 -5.01 18.30 -7.03
C MET A 116 -5.67 16.98 -6.58
N LEU A 117 -5.31 15.84 -7.18
CA LEU A 117 -5.85 14.54 -6.78
C LEU A 117 -5.41 14.11 -5.38
N LEU A 118 -4.15 14.38 -5.02
CA LEU A 118 -3.63 14.07 -3.69
C LEU A 118 -4.36 14.88 -2.61
N GLU A 119 -4.47 16.20 -2.78
CA GLU A 119 -5.21 17.09 -1.88
C GLU A 119 -6.66 16.64 -1.72
N ARG A 120 -7.29 16.25 -2.82
CA ARG A 120 -8.67 15.77 -2.82
C ARG A 120 -8.84 14.45 -2.06
N TRP A 121 -7.89 13.51 -2.18
CA TRP A 121 -7.94 12.27 -1.39
C TRP A 121 -7.69 12.53 0.10
N ILE A 122 -6.80 13.46 0.44
CA ILE A 122 -6.57 13.90 1.82
C ILE A 122 -7.86 14.51 2.39
N HIS A 123 -8.45 15.48 1.70
CA HIS A 123 -9.65 16.19 2.17
C HIS A 123 -10.83 15.25 2.41
N ARG A 124 -10.94 14.17 1.63
CA ARG A 124 -11.98 13.15 1.82
C ARG A 124 -11.76 12.27 3.05
N GLY A 125 -10.53 12.11 3.53
CA GLY A 125 -10.15 11.43 4.79
C GLY A 125 -10.49 9.94 4.93
N GLY A 126 -11.32 9.35 4.07
CA GLY A 126 -11.75 7.97 4.20
C GLY A 126 -10.65 6.95 3.88
N ARG A 127 -10.70 5.77 4.51
CA ARG A 127 -9.74 4.67 4.32
C ARG A 127 -9.48 4.31 2.85
N GLY A 128 -10.52 4.40 2.01
CA GLY A 128 -10.40 4.14 0.56
C GLY A 128 -9.68 5.25 -0.21
N ALA A 129 -9.86 6.51 0.17
CA ALA A 129 -9.16 7.65 -0.42
C ALA A 129 -7.70 7.64 0.01
N MET A 130 -7.44 7.46 1.31
CA MET A 130 -6.07 7.40 1.83
C MET A 130 -5.28 6.18 1.33
N ALA A 131 -5.93 5.04 1.09
CA ALA A 131 -5.27 3.92 0.42
C ALA A 131 -4.77 4.27 -0.99
N ARG A 132 -5.49 5.14 -1.72
CA ARG A 132 -5.08 5.62 -3.05
C ARG A 132 -3.99 6.67 -2.96
N TRP A 133 -4.11 7.60 -2.01
CA TRP A 133 -3.05 8.55 -1.69
C TRP A 133 -1.73 7.83 -1.38
N LEU A 134 -1.74 6.86 -0.45
CA LEU A 134 -0.57 6.06 -0.08
C LEU A 134 0.00 5.26 -1.26
N LYS A 135 -0.87 4.74 -2.14
CA LYS A 135 -0.42 4.06 -3.36
C LYS A 135 0.28 5.04 -4.31
N ALA A 136 -0.31 6.20 -4.54
CA ALA A 136 0.17 7.20 -5.48
C ALA A 136 1.53 7.76 -5.07
N VAL A 137 1.70 8.16 -3.80
CA VAL A 137 2.99 8.69 -3.31
C VAL A 137 4.08 7.62 -3.27
N LYS A 138 3.73 6.34 -3.11
CA LYS A 138 4.69 5.23 -3.23
C LYS A 138 5.22 5.08 -4.67
N GLU A 139 4.40 5.37 -5.68
CA GLU A 139 4.81 5.30 -7.09
C GLU A 139 5.63 6.54 -7.50
N ILE A 140 5.36 7.69 -6.87
CA ILE A 140 6.04 8.97 -7.13
C ILE A 140 6.54 9.56 -5.80
N GLU A 141 7.71 9.12 -5.37
CA GLU A 141 8.25 9.43 -4.03
C GLU A 141 8.39 10.94 -3.76
N SER A 142 8.63 11.76 -4.78
CA SER A 142 8.74 13.22 -4.66
C SER A 142 7.43 13.91 -4.24
N LEU A 143 6.30 13.21 -4.30
CA LEU A 143 4.99 13.70 -3.85
C LEU A 143 4.63 13.27 -2.44
N PHE A 144 5.51 12.53 -1.75
CA PHE A 144 5.26 12.07 -0.39
C PHE A 144 5.30 13.24 0.61
N ASP A 145 4.22 13.40 1.38
CA ASP A 145 4.20 14.29 2.55
C ASP A 145 4.15 13.47 3.85
N ALA A 146 5.24 13.54 4.61
CA ALA A 146 5.37 12.85 5.88
C ALA A 146 4.37 13.35 6.93
N THR A 147 3.98 14.62 6.89
CA THR A 147 3.04 15.21 7.85
C THR A 147 1.64 14.63 7.66
N THR A 148 1.16 14.59 6.41
CA THR A 148 -0.10 13.94 6.04
C THR A 148 -0.11 12.46 6.43
N ALA A 149 0.95 11.71 6.13
CA ALA A 149 1.03 10.30 6.47
C ALA A 149 1.02 10.06 7.99
N LEU A 150 1.72 10.90 8.76
CA LEU A 150 1.75 10.85 10.22
C LEU A 150 0.39 11.17 10.83
N GLY A 151 -0.27 12.24 10.38
CA GLY A 151 -1.61 12.61 10.86
C GLY A 151 -2.61 11.47 10.63
N TYR A 152 -2.65 10.93 9.42
CA TYR A 152 -3.57 9.82 9.13
C TYR A 152 -3.23 8.54 9.92
N TRP A 153 -1.94 8.23 10.13
CA TRP A 153 -1.56 7.10 10.97
C TRP A 153 -2.00 7.29 12.43
N ARG A 154 -1.82 8.49 13.00
CA ARG A 154 -2.28 8.81 14.37
C ARG A 154 -3.79 8.63 14.52
N ASP A 155 -4.56 9.05 13.53
CA ASP A 155 -6.02 9.01 13.59
C ASP A 155 -6.60 7.59 13.42
N THR A 156 -5.89 6.71 12.72
CA THR A 156 -6.46 5.44 12.24
C THR A 156 -5.67 4.19 12.59
N SER A 157 -4.44 4.35 13.05
CA SER A 157 -3.45 3.28 13.23
C SER A 157 -3.23 2.41 11.99
N ASP A 158 -3.53 2.92 10.78
CA ASP A 158 -3.38 2.17 9.53
C ASP A 158 -1.90 1.89 9.25
N PHE A 159 -1.50 0.62 9.34
CA PHE A 159 -0.10 0.19 9.16
C PHE A 159 0.48 0.63 7.80
N ARG A 160 -0.35 0.86 6.78
CA ARG A 160 0.12 1.30 5.45
C ARG A 160 0.71 2.70 5.51
N ALA A 161 0.20 3.56 6.39
CA ALA A 161 0.73 4.89 6.63
C ALA A 161 2.04 4.85 7.43
N ALA A 162 2.09 4.03 8.49
CA ALA A 162 3.34 3.75 9.21
C ALA A 162 4.43 3.18 8.28
N LYS A 163 4.05 2.28 7.36
CA LYS A 163 4.94 1.76 6.32
C LYS A 163 5.43 2.89 5.41
N ALA A 164 4.55 3.76 4.94
CA ALA A 164 4.94 4.88 4.08
C ALA A 164 5.95 5.80 4.78
N LEU A 165 5.73 6.14 6.06
CA LEU A 165 6.68 6.89 6.88
C LEU A 165 8.03 6.19 6.95
N ALA A 166 8.05 4.92 7.36
CA ALA A 166 9.28 4.16 7.52
C ALA A 166 10.10 4.04 6.22
N TYR A 167 9.45 4.03 5.05
CA TYR A 167 10.12 3.86 3.76
C TYR A 167 10.49 5.17 3.06
N GLN A 168 9.71 6.24 3.23
CA GLN A 168 9.83 7.46 2.42
C GLN A 168 10.13 8.73 3.22
N ALA A 169 9.81 8.78 4.52
CA ALA A 169 10.10 9.98 5.31
C ALA A 169 11.61 10.26 5.38
N GLU A 170 11.97 11.53 5.42
CA GLU A 170 13.35 11.97 5.61
C GLU A 170 13.90 11.50 6.96
N PRO A 171 15.21 11.18 7.07
CA PRO A 171 15.79 10.64 8.30
C PRO A 171 15.56 11.49 9.54
N GLU A 172 15.58 12.82 9.42
CA GLU A 172 15.36 13.74 10.53
C GLU A 172 13.91 13.69 11.04
N PHE A 173 12.94 13.76 10.13
CA PHE A 173 11.52 13.61 10.47
C PHE A 173 11.25 12.25 11.11
N LEU A 174 11.82 11.20 10.53
CA LEU A 174 11.66 9.83 11.01
C LEU A 174 12.22 9.65 12.43
N ARG A 175 13.36 10.29 12.73
CA ARG A 175 13.95 10.30 14.07
C ARG A 175 13.04 10.97 15.09
N ALA A 176 12.40 12.08 14.72
CA ALA A 176 11.48 12.80 15.60
C ALA A 176 10.23 11.98 15.96
N VAL A 177 9.71 11.18 15.03
CA VAL A 177 8.51 10.35 15.24
C VAL A 177 8.81 8.94 15.73
N MET A 178 10.09 8.56 15.84
CA MET A 178 10.50 7.20 16.20
C MET A 178 9.99 6.75 17.58
N PRO A 179 9.99 7.59 18.64
CA PRO A 179 9.41 7.21 19.93
C PRO A 179 7.95 6.77 19.84
N GLU A 180 7.17 7.49 19.04
CA GLU A 180 5.75 7.21 18.84
C GLU A 180 5.53 5.93 18.02
N LEU A 181 6.27 5.77 16.92
CA LEU A 181 6.24 4.56 16.10
C LEU A 181 6.64 3.31 16.90
N ALA A 182 7.68 3.39 17.74
CA ALA A 182 8.12 2.27 18.56
C ALA A 182 7.10 1.88 19.64
N ALA A 183 6.35 2.86 20.17
CA ALA A 183 5.34 2.62 21.19
C ALA A 183 4.00 2.09 20.65
N ALA A 184 3.58 2.56 19.47
CA ALA A 184 2.21 2.33 18.97
C ALA A 184 2.14 1.46 17.69
N CYS A 185 3.24 1.23 16.98
CA CYS A 185 3.20 0.38 15.78
C CYS A 185 3.26 -1.11 16.17
N GLU A 186 2.26 -1.88 15.73
CA GLU A 186 2.18 -3.33 15.94
C GLU A 186 3.15 -4.12 15.05
N GLU A 187 3.64 -3.51 13.98
CA GLU A 187 4.41 -4.18 12.94
C GLU A 187 5.92 -3.98 13.15
N GLY A 188 6.56 -4.94 13.83
CA GLY A 188 8.00 -4.88 14.12
C GLY A 188 8.88 -4.66 12.88
N TRP A 189 8.55 -5.23 11.72
CA TRP A 189 9.31 -5.02 10.48
C TRP A 189 9.26 -3.56 9.96
N ILE A 190 8.18 -2.82 10.25
CA ILE A 190 8.09 -1.37 9.94
C ILE A 190 9.05 -0.60 10.83
N ILE A 191 9.06 -0.90 12.13
CA ILE A 191 9.98 -0.29 13.11
C ILE A 191 11.44 -0.59 12.74
N GLY A 192 11.75 -1.84 12.41
CA GLY A 192 13.09 -2.24 11.99
C GLY A 192 13.58 -1.49 10.74
N ARG A 193 12.68 -1.27 9.77
CA ARG A 193 12.98 -0.43 8.60
C ARG A 193 13.20 1.02 8.99
N ALA A 194 12.37 1.57 9.88
CA ALA A 194 12.45 2.95 10.31
C ALA A 194 13.78 3.25 11.04
N ILE A 195 14.14 2.42 12.02
CA ILE A 195 15.41 2.54 12.77
C ILE A 195 16.63 2.44 11.84
N SER A 196 16.58 1.55 10.85
CA SER A 196 17.66 1.41 9.86
C SER A 196 17.87 2.69 9.02
N ARG A 197 16.86 3.56 8.90
CA ARG A 197 16.91 4.79 8.08
C ARG A 197 17.12 6.07 8.88
N CYS A 198 16.71 6.13 10.14
CA CYS A 198 16.80 7.37 10.94
C CYS A 198 18.25 7.71 11.38
N GLY A 199 19.22 6.81 11.16
CA GLY A 199 20.65 7.05 11.42
C GLY A 199 21.02 7.10 12.90
N GLY A 200 20.12 6.65 13.79
CA GLY A 200 20.30 6.69 15.23
C GLY A 200 18.98 6.99 15.96
N THR A 201 18.83 6.46 17.16
CA THR A 201 17.65 6.66 18.02
C THR A 201 18.04 6.61 19.49
N THR A 202 17.12 7.00 20.39
CA THR A 202 17.38 7.08 21.82
C THR A 202 17.29 5.73 22.52
N THR A 203 17.80 5.64 23.75
CA THR A 203 17.73 4.42 24.58
C THR A 203 16.29 4.01 24.86
N GLU A 204 15.39 4.97 25.06
CA GLU A 204 13.98 4.73 25.32
C GLU A 204 13.30 4.03 24.14
N VAL A 205 13.65 4.40 22.91
CA VAL A 205 13.18 3.70 21.70
C VAL A 205 13.69 2.27 21.68
N TRP A 206 14.98 2.05 21.98
CA TRP A 206 15.53 0.70 22.03
C TRP A 206 14.84 -0.18 23.07
N ASP A 207 14.55 0.37 24.25
CA ASP A 207 13.81 -0.33 25.28
C ASP A 207 12.37 -0.64 24.88
N ALA A 208 11.67 0.31 24.24
CA ALA A 208 10.34 0.06 23.71
C ALA A 208 10.34 -1.08 22.67
N VAL A 209 11.29 -1.08 21.74
CA VAL A 209 11.42 -2.16 20.75
C VAL A 209 11.79 -3.49 21.41
N ARG A 210 12.68 -3.49 22.40
CA ARG A 210 13.04 -4.69 23.18
C ARG A 210 11.85 -5.29 23.90
N GLN A 211 10.95 -4.43 24.41
CA GLN A 211 9.76 -4.85 25.15
C GLN A 211 8.65 -5.35 24.22
N SER A 212 8.32 -4.58 23.19
CA SER A 212 7.17 -4.84 22.33
C SER A 212 7.48 -5.77 21.14
N HIS A 213 8.73 -5.74 20.63
CA HIS A 213 9.14 -6.40 19.38
C HIS A 213 10.47 -7.14 19.52
N PRO A 214 10.59 -8.15 20.42
CA PRO A 214 11.87 -8.78 20.76
C PRO A 214 12.63 -9.37 19.56
N ALA A 215 11.92 -9.94 18.57
CA ALA A 215 12.54 -10.44 17.34
C ALA A 215 13.15 -9.31 16.49
N THR A 216 12.44 -8.18 16.37
CA THR A 216 12.93 -6.99 15.65
C THR A 216 14.12 -6.38 16.37
N TYR A 217 14.09 -6.33 17.71
CA TYR A 217 15.22 -5.88 18.51
C TYR A 217 16.48 -6.71 18.23
N LEU A 218 16.39 -8.04 18.31
CA LEU A 218 17.52 -8.94 18.02
C LEU A 218 18.02 -8.79 16.58
N TYR A 219 17.10 -8.66 15.62
CA TYR A 219 17.45 -8.38 14.22
C TYR A 219 18.24 -7.08 14.06
N LEU A 220 17.80 -6.01 14.73
CA LEU A 220 18.50 -4.73 14.70
C LEU A 220 19.87 -4.80 15.39
N CYS A 221 19.99 -5.55 16.49
CA CYS A 221 21.28 -5.77 17.15
C CYS A 221 22.28 -6.48 16.23
N ALA A 222 21.83 -7.55 15.56
CA ALA A 222 22.65 -8.25 14.58
C ALA A 222 23.07 -7.34 13.42
N LYS A 223 22.10 -6.59 12.85
CA LYS A 223 22.32 -5.74 11.68
C LYS A 223 23.20 -4.53 11.95
N LEU A 224 23.08 -3.91 13.12
CA LEU A 224 23.80 -2.70 13.50
C LEU A 224 25.01 -2.99 14.39
N ALA A 225 25.39 -4.27 14.53
CA ALA A 225 26.47 -4.73 15.40
C ALA A 225 26.36 -4.21 16.84
N ARG A 226 25.14 -4.08 17.37
CA ARG A 226 24.89 -3.67 18.76
C ARG A 226 25.08 -4.89 19.67
N PRO A 227 25.87 -4.79 20.75
CA PRO A 227 26.07 -5.91 21.65
C PRO A 227 24.78 -6.28 22.40
N VAL A 228 24.59 -7.56 22.62
CA VAL A 228 23.54 -8.15 23.45
C VAL A 228 24.13 -9.32 24.23
N GLY A 229 23.80 -9.44 25.52
CA GLY A 229 24.27 -10.52 26.37
C GLY A 229 23.63 -11.85 26.00
N ASP A 230 24.31 -12.97 26.27
CA ASP A 230 23.79 -14.30 25.92
C ASP A 230 22.52 -14.66 26.71
N ALA A 231 22.47 -14.29 28.00
CA ALA A 231 21.29 -14.47 28.84
C ALA A 231 20.09 -13.66 28.31
N GLU A 232 20.34 -12.40 27.93
CA GLU A 232 19.32 -11.52 27.36
C GLU A 232 18.82 -12.03 26.00
N ALA A 233 19.74 -12.44 25.12
CA ALA A 233 19.38 -12.99 23.80
C ALA A 233 18.49 -14.22 23.93
N LEU A 234 18.80 -15.12 24.86
CA LEU A 234 17.98 -16.30 25.15
C LEU A 234 16.59 -15.91 25.67
N GLU A 235 16.52 -14.99 26.64
CA GLU A 235 15.26 -14.50 27.20
C GLU A 235 14.36 -13.91 26.10
N LEU A 236 14.93 -13.10 25.21
CA LEU A 236 14.21 -12.47 24.11
C LEU A 236 13.65 -13.50 23.11
N VAL A 237 14.40 -14.55 22.78
CA VAL A 237 13.89 -15.66 21.94
C VAL A 237 12.72 -16.37 22.61
N HIS A 238 12.81 -16.61 23.92
CA HIS A 238 11.71 -17.19 24.66
C HIS A 238 10.49 -16.27 24.63
N ARG A 239 10.63 -14.95 24.58
CA ARG A 239 9.46 -14.05 24.46
C ARG A 239 8.81 -14.06 23.07
N CYS A 240 9.48 -14.57 22.04
CA CYS A 240 8.93 -14.66 20.68
C CYS A 240 7.94 -15.83 20.50
N GLY A 241 6.83 -15.58 19.79
CA GLY A 241 5.90 -16.61 19.33
C GLY A 241 6.46 -17.45 18.17
N SER A 242 5.97 -18.68 18.00
CA SER A 242 6.36 -19.58 16.89
C SER A 242 5.40 -19.59 15.71
N GLY A 243 4.47 -18.64 15.67
CA GLY A 243 3.43 -18.62 14.65
C GLY A 243 4.03 -18.64 13.24
N VAL A 244 3.53 -19.54 12.39
CA VAL A 244 3.92 -19.69 10.97
C VAL A 244 3.70 -18.39 10.19
N ILE A 245 2.72 -17.58 10.61
CA ILE A 245 2.31 -16.34 9.94
C ILE A 245 3.26 -15.18 10.24
N HIS A 246 3.81 -15.08 11.46
CA HIS A 246 4.69 -13.98 11.87
C HIS A 246 6.17 -14.37 11.93
N GLY A 247 6.50 -15.65 12.15
CA GLY A 247 7.88 -16.15 12.08
C GLY A 247 8.85 -15.52 13.08
N ASP A 248 8.37 -14.82 14.11
CA ASP A 248 9.17 -13.98 15.00
C ASP A 248 10.31 -14.75 15.69
N ARG A 249 10.03 -15.97 16.16
CA ARG A 249 11.09 -16.80 16.75
C ARG A 249 12.15 -17.22 15.72
N GLY A 250 11.74 -17.50 14.48
CA GLY A 250 12.68 -17.82 13.40
C GLY A 250 13.62 -16.65 13.12
N LEU A 251 13.08 -15.42 13.05
CA LEU A 251 13.87 -14.21 12.89
C LEU A 251 14.83 -13.98 14.08
N ALA A 252 14.37 -14.20 15.30
CA ALA A 252 15.19 -14.08 16.51
C ALA A 252 16.36 -15.09 16.51
N ILE A 253 16.09 -16.36 16.21
CA ILE A 253 17.12 -17.42 16.11
C ILE A 253 18.12 -17.09 15.00
N TRP A 254 17.64 -16.68 13.82
CA TRP A 254 18.51 -16.27 12.72
C TRP A 254 19.45 -15.13 13.14
N SER A 255 18.93 -14.12 13.84
CA SER A 255 19.68 -12.96 14.31
C SER A 255 20.78 -13.36 15.31
N ILE A 256 20.49 -14.31 16.22
CA ILE A 256 21.49 -14.88 17.15
C ILE A 256 22.62 -15.58 16.39
N GLY A 257 22.27 -16.35 15.35
CA GLY A 257 23.27 -16.95 14.47
C GLY A 257 24.16 -15.91 13.78
N GLN A 258 23.58 -14.82 13.29
CA GLN A 258 24.36 -13.71 12.69
C GLN A 258 25.28 -13.01 13.69
N MET A 259 24.94 -13.05 14.99
CA MET A 259 25.79 -12.52 16.06
C MET A 259 26.85 -13.52 16.55
N GLY A 260 26.92 -14.73 15.99
CA GLY A 260 27.92 -15.74 16.33
C GLY A 260 27.73 -16.38 17.72
N LYS A 261 26.52 -16.37 18.26
CA LYS A 261 26.23 -16.83 19.63
C LYS A 261 25.87 -18.32 19.69
N ALA A 262 26.83 -19.18 19.41
CA ALA A 262 26.65 -20.64 19.35
C ALA A 262 26.06 -21.21 20.66
N ASP A 263 26.63 -20.85 21.82
CA ASP A 263 26.15 -21.34 23.12
C ASP A 263 24.68 -20.99 23.39
N VAL A 264 24.19 -19.87 22.86
CA VAL A 264 22.77 -19.50 22.97
C VAL A 264 21.91 -20.39 22.09
N LEU A 265 22.38 -20.72 20.87
CA LEU A 265 21.68 -21.63 19.97
C LEU A 265 21.59 -23.04 20.55
N ASP A 266 22.67 -23.55 21.15
CA ASP A 266 22.68 -24.86 21.82
C ASP A 266 21.65 -24.90 22.95
N ARG A 267 21.59 -23.85 23.77
CA ARG A 267 20.57 -23.72 24.84
C ARG A 267 19.14 -23.65 24.31
N ILE A 268 18.93 -23.07 23.13
CA ILE A 268 17.61 -23.05 22.47
C ILE A 268 17.23 -24.46 22.01
N VAL A 269 18.18 -25.23 21.48
CA VAL A 269 17.98 -26.63 21.07
C VAL A 269 17.64 -27.49 22.29
N ASP A 270 18.39 -27.37 23.39
CA ASP A 270 18.14 -28.09 24.64
C ASP A 270 16.74 -27.76 25.22
N GLY A 271 16.29 -26.52 25.04
CA GLY A 271 14.98 -26.05 25.48
C GLY A 271 13.83 -26.27 24.48
N TYR A 272 14.07 -26.95 23.35
CA TYR A 272 13.11 -27.03 22.24
C TYR A 272 11.76 -27.61 22.64
N GLU A 273 11.75 -28.71 23.39
CA GLU A 273 10.49 -29.36 23.81
C GLU A 273 9.64 -28.47 24.73
N VAL A 274 10.28 -27.62 25.53
CA VAL A 274 9.59 -26.65 26.40
C VAL A 274 8.94 -25.56 25.54
N LEU A 275 9.67 -25.03 24.56
CA LEU A 275 9.17 -24.06 23.61
C LEU A 275 7.99 -24.62 22.79
N HIS A 276 8.13 -25.85 22.27
CA HIS A 276 7.12 -26.51 21.46
C HIS A 276 5.82 -26.77 22.24
N ARG A 277 5.92 -27.22 23.51
CA ARG A 277 4.75 -27.39 24.39
C ARG A 277 4.02 -26.08 24.61
N ARG A 278 4.74 -25.01 24.95
CA ARG A 278 4.14 -23.68 25.18
C ARG A 278 3.37 -23.17 23.96
N ASP A 279 3.94 -23.34 22.78
CA ASP A 279 3.29 -22.91 21.55
C ASP A 279 2.04 -23.72 21.25
N THR A 280 2.09 -25.04 21.47
CA THR A 280 0.93 -25.93 21.31
C THR A 280 -0.18 -25.56 22.27
N GLU A 281 0.14 -25.23 23.53
CA GLU A 281 -0.83 -24.75 24.52
C GLU A 281 -1.45 -23.40 24.12
N HIS A 282 -0.64 -22.47 23.63
CA HIS A 282 -1.13 -21.18 23.15
C HIS A 282 -2.07 -21.35 21.94
N TRP A 283 -1.70 -22.17 20.97
CA TRP A 283 -2.53 -22.50 19.81
C TRP A 283 -3.86 -23.16 20.20
N ARG A 284 -3.83 -24.11 21.15
CA ARG A 284 -5.06 -24.74 21.66
C ARG A 284 -6.01 -23.74 22.31
N ARG A 285 -5.49 -22.72 23.01
CA ARG A 285 -6.32 -21.65 23.60
C ARG A 285 -6.96 -20.75 22.54
N LEU A 286 -6.27 -20.49 21.43
CA LEU A 286 -6.77 -19.65 20.34
C LEU A 286 -7.80 -20.35 19.45
N VAL A 287 -7.67 -21.67 19.24
CA VAL A 287 -8.59 -22.47 18.39
C VAL A 287 -9.77 -23.06 19.18
N GLY A 288 -9.66 -23.11 20.51
CA GLY A 288 -10.72 -23.58 21.41
C GLY A 288 -11.74 -22.51 21.84
N GLN A 289 -11.64 -21.28 21.30
CA GLN A 289 -12.61 -20.19 21.42
C GLN A 289 -13.31 -19.98 20.07
#